data_AF-A0A3D1QAP6-F1
#
_entry.id   AF-A0A3D1QAP6-F1
#
_cell.length_a   1.000
_cell.length_b   1.000
_cell.length_c   1.000
_cell.angle_alpha   90.00
_cell.angle_beta   90.00
_cell.angle_gamma   90.00
#
_symmetry.space_group_name_H-M   'P 1'
#
loop_
_entity.id
_entity.type
_entity.pdbx_description
1 polymer ?
#
loop_
_entity_poly.entity_id
_entity_poly.type
_entity_poly.pdbx_seq_one_letter_code
_entity_poly.pdbx_strand_id
1 'polypeptide(L)' 'MPVDQYIGGVEHAILHLMYARFFTKFLYDIKWLSCREPFTNLLTQGMVLKDGTKMSKSKG' A
#
# COMPACT_ATOMS: atom_id res chain seq x y z
N MET A 1 6.21 1.82 -14.78
CA MET A 1 4.95 2.59 -14.85
C MET A 1 4.29 2.50 -13.49
N PRO A 2 3.78 3.61 -12.91
CA PRO A 2 3.08 3.56 -11.63
C PRO A 2 1.72 2.87 -11.78
N VAL A 3 1.21 2.29 -10.70
CA VAL A 3 -0.18 1.81 -10.65
C VAL A 3 -1.11 3.01 -10.48
N ASP A 4 -2.12 3.13 -11.35
CA ASP A 4 -3.02 4.29 -11.34
C ASP A 4 -3.86 4.39 -10.07
N GLN A 5 -4.40 3.26 -9.59
CA GLN A 5 -5.18 3.17 -8.36
C GLN A 5 -4.77 1.92 -7.57
N TYR A 6 -4.25 2.14 -6.36
CA TYR A 6 -3.99 1.09 -5.39
C TYR A 6 -5.00 1.18 -4.24
N ILE A 7 -5.60 0.06 -3.85
CA ILE A 7 -6.59 -0.02 -2.76
C ILE A 7 -6.06 -1.03 -1.74
N GLY A 8 -5.90 -0.61 -0.48
CA GLY A 8 -5.33 -1.47 0.56
C GLY A 8 -5.53 -0.91 1.97
N GLY A 9 -5.45 -1.79 2.98
CA GLY A 9 -5.70 -1.40 4.37
C GLY A 9 -4.64 -0.46 4.94
N VAL A 10 -5.04 0.45 5.83
CA VAL A 10 -4.15 1.41 6.49
C VAL A 10 -3.10 0.73 7.39
N GLU A 11 -3.32 -0.53 7.78
CA GLU A 11 -2.34 -1.34 8.53
C GLU A 11 -0.97 -1.45 7.84
N HIS A 12 -0.90 -1.20 6.53
CA HIS A 12 0.34 -1.28 5.76
C HIS A 12 1.10 0.06 5.65
N ALA A 13 0.64 1.13 6.31
CA ALA A 13 1.19 2.49 6.19
C ALA A 13 2.72 2.59 6.36
N ILE A 14 3.27 1.96 7.40
CA ILE A 14 4.71 1.99 7.72
C ILE A 14 5.44 0.69 7.38
N LEU A 15 4.74 -0.26 6.75
CA LEU A 15 5.28 -1.55 6.33
C LEU A 15 5.38 -1.57 4.81
N HIS A 16 4.49 -2.32 4.15
CA HIS A 16 4.47 -2.50 2.72
C HIS A 16 4.49 -1.18 1.95
N LEU A 17 3.72 -0.15 2.36
CA LEU A 17 3.69 1.13 1.65
C LEU A 17 5.02 1.88 1.75
N MET A 18 5.73 1.77 2.88
CA MET A 18 7.07 2.34 3.02
C MET A 18 8.09 1.57 2.18
N TYR A 19 8.07 0.23 2.26
CA TYR A 19 9.00 -0.62 1.52
C TYR A 19 8.82 -0.50 0.00
N ALA A 20 7.58 -0.49 -0.49
CA ALA A 20 7.27 -0.31 -1.90
C ALA A 20 7.85 1.01 -2.45
N ARG A 21 7.72 2.10 -1.69
CA ARG A 21 8.29 3.39 -2.06
C ARG A 21 9.82 3.37 -2.03
N PHE A 22 10.42 2.76 -1.01
CA PHE A 22 11.87 2.63 -0.91
C PHE A 22 12.46 1.90 -2.12
N PHE A 23 11.96 0.70 -2.43
CA PHE A 23 12.47 -0.08 -3.55
C PHE A 23 12.19 0.58 -4.91
N THR A 24 11.03 1.22 -5.08
CA THR A 24 10.73 1.95 -6.33
C THR A 24 11.71 3.10 -6.55
N LYS A 25 12.06 3.84 -5.50
CA LYS A 25 13.05 4.93 -5.58
C LYS A 25 14.44 4.40 -5.89
N PHE A 26 14.87 3.34 -5.21
CA PHE A 26 16.14 2.68 -5.50
C PHE A 26 16.23 2.23 -6.97
N LEU A 27 15.20 1.54 -7.47
CA LEU A 27 15.15 1.06 -8.85
C LEU A 27 15.07 2.20 -9.88
N TYR A 28 14.42 3.31 -9.53
CA TYR A 28 14.43 4.52 -10.34
C TYR A 28 15.84 5.15 -10.43
N ASP A 29 16.57 5.20 -9.31
CA ASP A 29 17.89 5.79 -9.25
C ASP A 29 18.90 5.01 -10.11
N ILE A 30 18.83 3.67 -10.11
CA ILE A 30 19.67 2.81 -10.98
C ILE A 30 19.16 2.69 -12.43
N LYS A 31 18.15 3.48 -12.82
CA LYS A 31 17.56 3.54 -14.18
C LYS A 31 16.86 2.26 -14.64
N TRP A 32 16.42 1.41 -13.71
CA TRP A 32 15.62 0.22 -14.02
C TRP A 32 14.13 0.54 -14.16
N LEU A 33 13.66 1.62 -13.53
CA LEU A 33 12.28 2.10 -13.65
C LEU A 33 12.25 3.54 -14.17
N SER A 34 11.22 3.83 -14.96
CA SER A 34 10.90 5.19 -15.43
C SER A 34 10.04 6.00 -14.46
N CYS A 35 9.56 5.39 -13.37
CA CYS A 35 8.66 6.02 -12.40
C CYS A 35 9.28 6.07 -11.00
N ARG A 36 9.10 7.20 -10.30
CA ARG A 36 9.72 7.49 -8.99
C ARG A 36 8.86 7.16 -7.76
N GLU A 37 7.58 6.90 -7.99
CA GLU A 37 6.62 6.44 -6.98
C GLU A 37 5.83 5.25 -7.55
N PRO A 38 5.47 4.25 -6.73
CA PRO A 38 4.80 3.03 -7.20
C PRO A 38 3.30 3.21 -7.47
N PHE A 39 2.65 4.14 -6.78
CA PHE A 39 1.19 4.32 -6.81
C PHE A 39 0.86 5.78 -7.09
N THR A 40 0.04 6.05 -8.10
CA THR A 40 -0.46 7.39 -8.41
C THR A 40 -1.53 7.80 -7.41
N ASN A 41 -2.48 6.90 -7.14
CA ASN A 41 -3.53 7.08 -6.13
C ASN A 41 -3.54 5.91 -5.15
N LEU A 42 -3.71 6.22 -3.86
CA LEU A 42 -3.91 5.26 -2.77
C LEU A 42 -5.27 5.54 -2.12
N LEU A 43 -6.15 4.54 -2.11
CA LEU A 43 -7.38 4.57 -1.34
C LEU A 43 -7.28 3.54 -0.23
N THR A 44 -7.37 3.99 1.03
CA THR A 44 -7.42 3.08 2.17
C THR A 44 -8.86 2.68 2.44
N GLN A 45 -9.25 1.45 2.09
CA GLN A 45 -10.60 0.99 2.39
C GLN A 45 -10.83 0.93 3.91
N GLY A 46 -12.02 1.37 4.33
CA GLY A 46 -12.45 1.23 5.71
C GLY A 46 -12.59 -0.23 6.11
N MET A 47 -12.46 -0.48 7.41
CA MET A 47 -12.63 -1.83 7.96
C MET A 47 -14.10 -2.17 8.08
N VAL A 48 -14.49 -3.34 7.58
CA VAL A 48 -15.81 -3.90 7.88
C VAL A 48 -15.80 -4.39 9.33
N LEU A 49 -16.78 -3.90 10.10
CA LEU A 49 -16.92 -4.22 11.52
C LEU A 49 -18.00 -5.28 11.72
N LYS A 50 -17.76 -6.19 12.66
CA LYS A 50 -18.76 -7.07 13.25
C LYS A 50 -18.76 -6.82 14.76
N ASP A 51 -19.92 -6.49 15.31
CA ASP A 51 -20.10 -6.19 16.73
C ASP A 51 -19.12 -5.11 17.25
N GLY A 52 -18.88 -4.08 16.42
CA GLY A 52 -17.98 -2.96 16.74
C GLY A 52 -16.48 -3.27 16.61
N THR A 53 -16.09 -4.48 16.21
CA THR A 53 -14.69 -4.86 16.02
C THR A 53 -14.35 -5.18 14.57
N LYS A 54 -13.11 -4.86 14.14
CA LYS A 54 -12.60 -5.24 12.81
C LYS A 54 -12.76 -6.76 12.62
N MET A 55 -13.42 -7.16 11.54
CA MET A 55 -13.55 -8.57 11.16
C MET A 55 -12.17 -9.15 10.82
N SER A 56 -11.80 -10.26 11.48
CA SER A 56 -10.54 -10.98 11.24
C SER A 56 -10.61 -12.39 11.82
N LYS A 57 -10.04 -13.38 11.12
CA LYS A 57 -9.97 -14.79 11.59
C LYS A 57 -9.36 -14.96 12.99
N SER A 58 -8.43 -14.08 13.39
CA SER A 58 -7.84 -14.10 14.73
C SER A 58 -8.81 -13.71 15.85
N LYS A 59 -9.99 -13.18 15.51
CA LYS A 59 -11.02 -12.74 16.45
C LYS A 59 -12.31 -13.60 16.39
N GLY A 60 -12.31 -14.69 15.61
CA GLY A 60 -13.46 -15.56 15.34
C GLY A 60 -13.86 -15.55 13.88
#